data_AF-A0AAV0WH97-F1
#
_entry.id   AF-A0AAV0WH97-F1
#
_cell.length_a   1.000
_cell.length_b   1.000
_cell.length_c   1.000
_cell.angle_alpha   90.00
_cell.angle_beta   90.00
_cell.angle_gamma   90.00
#
_symmetry.space_group_name_H-M   'P 1'
#
loop_
_entity.id
_entity.type
_entity.pdbx_description
1 polymer ?
#
loop_
_entity_poly.entity_id
_entity_poly.type
_entity_poly.pdbx_seq_one_letter_code
_entity_poly.pdbx_strand_id
1 'polypeptide(L)'
;MVDVVIVDIGSYGKEGDSSILLKSDIGQRISNGSFGFPEESFLPGSNIVVPHVIVGDEAFRLHTHIMKPYSKKSSREDVSKKNI
;
A
#
# COMPACT_ATOMS: atom_id res chain seq x y z
N MET A 1 9.68 14.53 10.91
CA MET A 1 9.66 13.06 11.06
C MET A 1 8.32 12.74 11.66
N VAL A 2 7.46 12.03 10.93
CA VAL A 2 6.14 11.63 11.44
C VAL A 2 6.29 10.16 11.80
N ASP A 3 6.40 9.87 13.08
CA ASP A 3 6.43 8.49 13.56
C ASP A 3 4.99 7.98 13.61
N VAL A 4 4.70 6.94 12.82
CA VAL A 4 3.36 6.34 12.75
C VAL A 4 3.43 4.92 13.31
N VAL A 5 2.65 4.66 14.35
CA VAL A 5 2.46 3.31 14.92
C VAL A 5 0.98 2.98 14.87
N ILE A 6 0.65 1.88 14.21
CA ILE A 6 -0.72 1.43 14.01
C ILE A 6 -0.76 -0.05 14.34
N VAL A 7 -1.72 -0.42 15.19
CA VAL A 7 -1.91 -1.81 15.61
C VAL A 7 -3.37 -2.17 15.38
N ASP A 8 -3.56 -3.22 14.60
CA ASP A 8 -4.83 -3.87 14.38
C ASP A 8 -4.64 -5.35 14.66
N ILE A 9 -5.45 -5.91 15.55
CA ILE A 9 -5.33 -7.32 15.95
C ILE A 9 -6.36 -8.11 15.16
N GLY A 10 -5.85 -9.05 14.36
CA GLY A 10 -6.61 -9.75 13.33
C GLY A 10 -7.86 -10.50 13.83
N SER A 11 -8.63 -10.99 12.85
CA SER A 11 -9.89 -11.70 13.08
C SER A 11 -9.67 -13.15 13.55
N TYR A 12 -10.61 -13.66 14.35
CA TYR A 12 -10.70 -15.10 14.64
C TYR A 12 -11.07 -15.87 13.34
N GLY A 13 -10.22 -16.79 12.88
CA GLY A 13 -10.53 -17.67 11.75
C GLY A 13 -9.41 -17.84 10.70
N LYS A 14 -9.81 -18.13 9.45
CA LYS A 14 -8.92 -18.37 8.29
C LYS A 14 -8.90 -17.21 7.29
N GLU A 15 -9.23 -16.00 7.73
CA GLU A 15 -9.22 -14.85 6.84
C GLU A 15 -7.78 -14.43 6.52
N GLY A 16 -7.50 -14.15 5.25
CA GLY A 16 -6.20 -13.64 4.84
C GLY A 16 -6.03 -12.16 5.19
N ASP A 17 -4.78 -11.70 5.20
CA ASP A 17 -4.38 -10.35 5.61
C ASP A 17 -5.14 -9.24 4.88
N SER A 18 -5.37 -9.40 3.57
CA SER A 18 -6.11 -8.41 2.78
C SER A 18 -7.60 -8.33 3.14
N SER A 19 -8.22 -9.45 3.49
CA SER A 19 -9.60 -9.48 3.98
C SER A 19 -9.71 -8.84 5.35
N ILE A 20 -8.75 -9.10 6.24
CA ILE A 20 -8.69 -8.51 7.58
C ILE A 20 -8.52 -6.99 7.47
N LEU A 21 -7.56 -6.53 6.67
CA LEU A 21 -7.35 -5.09 6.44
C LEU A 21 -8.61 -4.43 5.91
N LEU A 22 -9.26 -5.00 4.88
CA LEU A 22 -10.47 -4.42 4.29
C LEU A 22 -11.63 -4.26 5.30
N LYS A 23 -11.73 -5.16 6.29
CA LYS A 23 -12.79 -5.12 7.30
C LYS A 23 -12.45 -4.21 8.48
N SER A 24 -11.17 -3.96 8.74
CA SER A 24 -10.78 -3.20 9.90
C SER A 24 -11.04 -1.71 9.76
N ASP A 25 -11.09 -1.01 10.90
CA ASP A 25 -11.32 0.44 10.94
C ASP A 25 -10.28 1.20 10.12
N ILE A 26 -9.02 0.75 10.18
CA ILE A 26 -7.92 1.33 9.41
C ILE A 26 -8.13 1.14 7.91
N GLY A 27 -8.44 -0.07 7.44
CA GLY A 27 -8.65 -0.27 6.00
C GLY A 27 -9.90 0.43 5.48
N GLN A 28 -10.95 0.56 6.29
CA GLN A 28 -12.11 1.37 5.94
C GLN A 28 -11.77 2.86 5.86
N ARG A 29 -11.00 3.39 6.82
CA ARG A 29 -10.50 4.77 6.82
C ARG A 29 -9.58 5.07 5.64
N ILE A 30 -8.74 4.11 5.25
CA ILE A 30 -7.89 4.25 4.05
C ILE A 30 -8.77 4.29 2.80
N SER A 31 -9.75 3.39 2.70
CA SER A 31 -10.62 3.26 1.53
C SER A 31 -11.55 4.45 1.33
N ASN A 32 -11.99 5.10 2.40
CA ASN A 32 -12.86 6.28 2.34
C ASN A 32 -12.09 7.62 2.43
N GLY A 33 -10.76 7.59 2.52
CA GLY A 33 -9.89 8.77 2.59
C GLY A 33 -9.84 9.49 3.94
N SER A 34 -10.46 8.96 5.00
CA SER A 34 -10.47 9.58 6.34
C SER A 34 -9.30 9.16 7.24
N PHE A 35 -8.36 8.36 6.72
CA PHE A 35 -7.18 7.91 7.47
C PHE A 35 -6.22 9.05 7.85
N GLY A 36 -6.21 10.14 7.08
CA GLY A 36 -5.35 11.31 7.36
C GLY A 36 -3.92 11.14 6.86
N PHE A 37 -3.76 10.66 5.61
CA PHE A 37 -2.45 10.68 4.96
C PHE A 37 -1.93 12.13 4.85
N PRO A 38 -0.60 12.35 4.92
CA PRO A 38 -0.05 13.65 4.60
C PRO A 38 -0.39 14.06 3.17
N GLU A 39 -0.46 15.37 2.94
CA GLU A 39 -0.65 15.96 1.62
C GLU A 39 0.31 15.38 0.59
N GLU A 40 -0.14 15.31 -0.66
CA GLU A 40 0.69 14.83 -1.76
C GLU A 40 2.00 15.64 -1.86
N SER A 41 3.09 14.97 -2.24
CA SER A 41 4.40 15.61 -2.31
C SER A 41 5.14 15.26 -3.60
N PHE A 42 6.11 16.09 -3.95
CA PHE A 42 6.97 15.86 -5.10
C PHE A 42 7.87 14.65 -4.86
N LEU A 43 7.99 13.80 -5.88
CA LEU A 43 9.03 12.79 -5.91
C LEU A 43 10.42 13.44 -5.84
N PRO A 44 11.39 12.84 -5.13
CA PRO A 44 12.75 13.38 -5.07
C PRO A 44 13.35 13.59 -6.46
N GLY A 45 13.79 14.82 -6.75
CA GLY A 45 14.40 15.18 -8.03
C GLY A 45 13.43 15.29 -9.22
N SER A 46 12.12 15.40 -8.97
CA SER A 46 11.09 15.42 -10.01
C SER A 46 10.00 16.45 -9.70
N ASN A 47 9.30 16.92 -10.74
CA ASN A 47 8.09 17.75 -10.62
C ASN A 47 6.80 16.90 -10.60
N ILE A 48 6.93 15.58 -10.45
CA ILE A 48 5.79 14.66 -10.35
C ILE A 48 5.30 14.65 -8.91
N VAL A 49 4.04 15.02 -8.72
CA VAL A 49 3.33 14.97 -7.44
C VAL A 49 2.71 13.58 -7.28
N VAL A 50 2.89 12.97 -6.10
CA VAL A 50 2.35 11.64 -5.77
C VAL A 50 1.78 11.61 -4.35
N PRO A 51 0.78 10.75 -4.09
CA PRO A 51 0.29 10.51 -2.74
C PRO A 51 1.30 9.74 -1.89
N HIS A 52 1.20 9.90 -0.58
CA HIS A 52 1.87 9.01 0.37
C HIS A 52 1.18 7.65 0.39
N VAL A 53 1.96 6.57 0.42
CA VAL A 53 1.42 5.21 0.31
C VAL A 53 1.94 4.29 1.40
N ILE A 54 1.12 3.31 1.78
CA ILE A 54 1.54 2.13 2.52
C ILE A 54 2.04 1.11 1.50
N VAL A 55 3.23 0.56 1.72
CA VAL A 55 3.77 -0.52 0.90
C VAL A 55 3.32 -1.85 1.49
N GLY A 56 2.43 -2.54 0.79
CA GLY A 56 1.95 -3.88 1.13
C GLY A 56 2.58 -4.96 0.25
N ASP A 57 2.31 -6.23 0.56
CA ASP A 57 2.69 -7.36 -0.30
C ASP A 57 1.68 -7.60 -1.44
N GLU A 58 1.89 -8.68 -2.20
CA GLU A 58 1.07 -9.02 -3.36
C GLU A 58 -0.40 -9.34 -3.01
N ALA A 59 -0.69 -9.71 -1.74
CA ALA A 59 -2.02 -10.10 -1.28
C ALA A 59 -2.99 -8.92 -1.20
N PHE A 60 -2.49 -7.69 -1.07
CA PHE A 60 -3.31 -6.48 -1.04
C PHE A 60 -3.77 -6.05 -2.45
N ARG A 61 -4.89 -5.31 -2.49
CA ARG A 61 -5.35 -4.65 -3.71
C ARG A 61 -4.62 -3.32 -3.87
N LEU A 62 -4.38 -2.93 -5.12
CA LEU A 62 -3.84 -1.62 -5.44
C LEU A 62 -4.88 -0.55 -5.07
N HIS A 63 -4.44 0.52 -4.43
CA HIS A 63 -5.25 1.66 -4.03
C HIS A 63 -4.41 2.94 -4.12
N THR A 64 -5.02 4.12 -4.18
CA THR A 64 -4.30 5.41 -4.22
C THR A 64 -3.24 5.52 -3.13
N HIS A 65 -3.54 4.98 -1.95
CA HIS A 65 -2.67 4.99 -0.77
C HIS A 65 -2.11 3.61 -0.40
N ILE A 66 -2.27 2.58 -1.25
CA ILE A 66 -1.68 1.24 -1.05
C ILE A 66 -0.97 0.81 -2.32
N MET A 67 0.36 0.71 -2.24
CA MET A 67 1.19 0.21 -3.32
C MET A 67 1.61 -1.23 -3.04
N LYS A 68 1.69 -2.04 -4.10
CA LYS A 68 2.15 -3.42 -4.01
C LYS A 68 3.19 -3.72 -5.07
N PRO A 69 4.03 -4.76 -4.88
CA PRO A 69 4.97 -5.21 -5.88
C PRO A 69 4.29 -5.57 -7.19
N TYR A 70 5.01 -5.35 -8.28
CA TYR A 70 4.64 -5.93 -9.57
C TYR A 70 4.50 -7.44 -9.44
N SER A 71 3.50 -8.01 -10.11
CA SER A 71 3.32 -9.46 -10.12
C SER A 71 4.58 -10.15 -10.65
N LYS A 72 4.85 -11.38 -10.21
CA LYS A 72 6.02 -12.14 -10.68
C LYS A 72 6.07 -12.26 -12.21
N LYS A 73 4.91 -12.36 -12.85
CA LYS A 73 4.80 -12.41 -14.31
C LYS A 73 5.26 -11.09 -14.95
N SER A 74 4.68 -9.97 -14.53
CA SER A 74 5.06 -8.64 -15.06
C SER A 74 6.53 -8.30 -14.78
N SER A 75 7.05 -8.70 -13.61
CA SER A 75 8.45 -8.50 -13.25
C SER A 75 9.41 -9.29 -14.15
N ARG A 76 9.01 -10.49 -14.63
CA ARG A 76 9.81 -11.31 -15.56
C ARG A 76 9.73 -10.83 -17.01
N GLU A 77 8.68 -10.10 -17.37
CA GLU A 77 8.50 -9.53 -18.70
C GLU A 77 9.25 -8.19 -18.86
N ASP A 78 9.56 -7.51 -17.75
CA ASP A 78 10.38 -6.30 -17.72
C ASP A 78 11.87 -6.63 -17.91
N VAL A 79 12.36 -6.36 -19.13
CA VAL A 79 13.76 -6.62 -19.53
C VAL A 79 14.76 -5.83 -18.67
N SER A 80 14.35 -4.68 -18.13
CA SER A 80 15.19 -3.82 -17.29
C SER A 80 15.52 -4.45 -15.92
N LYS A 81 14.70 -5.41 -15.49
CA LYS A 81 14.84 -6.09 -14.18
C LYS A 81 15.50 -7.46 -14.27
N LYS A 82 15.88 -7.92 -15.47
CA LYS A 82 16.49 -9.26 -15.67
C LYS A 82 17.98 -9.35 -15.32
N ASN A 83 18.66 -8.21 -15.18
CA ASN A 83 20.12 -8.12 -15.02
C ASN A 83 20.56 -7.41 -13.72
N ILE A 84 19.71 -7.43 -12.68
CA ILE A 84 20.08 -6.99 -11.32
C ILE A 84 20.29 -8.22 -10.45
#